data_AF-A0A3B8VLU1-F1
#
_entry.id   AF-A0A3B8VLU1-F1
#
_cell.length_a   1.000
_cell.length_b   1.000
_cell.length_c   1.000
_cell.angle_alpha   90.00
_cell.angle_beta   90.00
_cell.angle_gamma   90.00
#
_symmetry.space_group_name_H-M   'P 1'
#
loop_
_entity.id
_entity.type
_entity.pdbx_description
1 polymer ?
#
loop_
_entity_poly.entity_id
_entity_poly.type
_entity_poly.pdbx_seq_one_letter_code
_entity_poly.pdbx_strand_id
1 'polypeptide(L)' 'ISCTCKMGPDSDPMTVVDQYLKVKGVEGLRVADASIMPDCVRSNINVTVMMIGERIADMIIHGE' A
#
# COMPACT_ATOMS: atom_id res chain seq x y z
N ILE A 1 1.05 -11.11 9.04
CA ILE A 1 -0.21 -10.33 9.19
C ILE A 1 -0.23 -9.33 8.04
N SER A 2 -1.33 -9.24 7.29
CA SER A 2 -1.49 -8.38 6.10
C SER A 2 -2.85 -7.67 6.15
N CYS A 3 -3.09 -6.74 5.22
CA CYS A 3 -4.40 -6.08 5.00
C CYS A 3 -4.89 -5.11 6.10
N THR A 4 -4.08 -4.80 7.11
CA THR A 4 -4.47 -3.92 8.22
C THR A 4 -4.52 -2.43 7.85
N CYS A 5 -3.88 -2.02 6.75
CA CYS A 5 -3.90 -0.67 6.22
C CYS A 5 -4.29 -0.67 4.74
N LYS A 6 -5.39 -1.36 4.40
CA LYS A 6 -5.75 -1.70 3.02
C LYS A 6 -5.73 -0.48 2.08
N MET A 7 -5.18 -0.68 0.89
CA MET A 7 -5.29 0.26 -0.23
C MET A 7 -6.67 0.12 -0.89
N GLY A 8 -7.18 1.21 -1.45
CA GLY A 8 -8.40 1.16 -2.26
C GLY A 8 -8.99 2.53 -2.59
N PRO A 9 -10.12 2.55 -3.32
CA PRO A 9 -10.75 3.78 -3.78
C PRO A 9 -11.31 4.59 -2.61
N ASP A 10 -11.45 5.91 -2.80
CA ASP A 10 -12.01 6.82 -1.79
C ASP A 10 -13.48 6.54 -1.45
N SER A 11 -14.19 5.83 -2.33
CA SER A 11 -15.55 5.36 -2.07
C SER A 11 -15.63 4.28 -0.99
N ASP A 12 -14.52 3.60 -0.67
CA ASP A 12 -14.48 2.54 0.33
C ASP A 12 -14.03 3.12 1.68
N PRO A 13 -14.94 3.25 2.67
CA PRO A 13 -14.65 3.93 3.94
C PRO A 13 -13.66 3.17 4.82
N MET A 14 -13.35 1.91 4.52
CA MET A 14 -12.41 1.10 5.28
C MET A 14 -10.97 1.23 4.75
N THR A 15 -10.74 2.00 3.68
CA THR A 15 -9.41 2.18 3.08
C THR A 15 -8.55 3.13 3.89
N VAL A 16 -7.26 2.80 4.01
CA VAL A 16 -6.29 3.58 4.80
C VAL A 16 -5.34 4.34 3.89
N VAL A 17 -5.00 3.75 2.74
CA VAL A 17 -4.09 4.35 1.75
C VAL A 17 -4.74 4.41 0.36
N ASP A 18 -4.27 5.35 -0.45
CA ASP A 18 -4.67 5.47 -1.86
C ASP A 18 -3.86 4.53 -2.79
N GLN A 19 -4.04 4.66 -4.09
CA GLN A 19 -3.32 3.88 -5.12
C GLN A 19 -1.81 4.19 -5.21
N TYR A 20 -1.37 5.30 -4.63
CA TYR A 20 0.03 5.71 -4.51
C TYR A 20 0.59 5.43 -3.10
N LEU A 21 -0.17 4.65 -2.31
CA LEU A 21 0.06 4.29 -0.92
C LEU A 21 0.26 5.47 0.04
N LYS A 22 -0.29 6.64 -0.31
CA LYS A 22 -0.36 7.81 0.56
C LYS A 22 -1.45 7.59 1.61
N VAL A 23 -1.13 7.89 2.86
CA VAL A 23 -2.09 7.76 3.96
C VAL A 23 -3.17 8.81 3.82
N LYS A 24 -4.43 8.38 3.83
CA LYS A 24 -5.57 9.29 3.67
C LYS A 24 -5.64 10.25 4.86
N GLY A 25 -5.74 11.56 4.56
CA GLY A 25 -5.81 12.61 5.57
C GLY A 25 -4.48 12.98 6.24
N VAL A 26 -3.34 12.43 5.78
CA VAL A 26 -2.01 12.76 6.31
C VAL A 26 -1.07 13.10 5.16
N GLU A 27 -0.42 14.26 5.24
CA GLU A 27 0.55 14.70 4.23
C GLU A 27 1.94 14.09 4.48
N GLY A 28 2.65 13.78 3.40
CA GLY A 28 4.04 13.30 3.46
C GLY A 28 4.24 11.90 4.03
N LEU A 29 3.17 11.14 4.29
CA LEU A 29 3.23 9.79 4.86
C LEU A 29 2.74 8.72 3.87
N ARG A 30 3.54 7.65 3.70
CA ARG A 30 3.20 6.47 2.91
C ARG A 30 3.39 5.18 3.70
N VAL A 31 2.69 4.12 3.33
CA VAL A 31 2.86 2.77 3.88
C VAL A 31 3.20 1.81 2.73
N ALA A 32 4.35 1.14 2.78
CA ALA A 32 4.80 0.23 1.72
C ALA A 32 5.21 -1.12 2.30
N ASP A 33 4.22 -1.93 2.68
CA ASP A 33 4.42 -3.27 3.26
C ASP A 33 3.23 -4.20 2.99
N ALA A 34 3.14 -5.34 3.68
CA ALA A 34 2.03 -6.28 3.53
C ALA A 34 0.66 -5.73 3.99
N SER A 35 0.63 -4.68 4.81
CA SER A 35 -0.61 -4.15 5.38
C SER A 35 -1.51 -3.50 4.33
N ILE A 36 -0.95 -3.04 3.21
CA ILE A 36 -1.69 -2.36 2.14
C ILE A 36 -2.49 -3.30 1.24
N MET A 37 -2.20 -4.60 1.28
CA MET A 37 -2.87 -5.58 0.41
C MET A 37 -4.39 -5.50 0.60
N PRO A 38 -5.20 -5.31 -0.47
CA PRO A 38 -6.66 -5.22 -0.34
C PRO A 38 -7.31 -6.47 0.26
N ASP A 39 -6.72 -7.63 -0.02
CA ASP A 39 -7.17 -8.94 0.45
C ASP A 39 -5.95 -9.80 0.78
N CYS A 40 -6.15 -10.80 1.64
CA CYS A 40 -5.13 -11.71 2.12
C CYS A 40 -4.76 -12.70 1.02
N VAL A 41 -3.55 -12.56 0.48
CA VAL A 41 -3.01 -13.46 -0.54
C VAL A 41 -2.79 -14.85 0.07
N ARG A 42 -3.44 -15.88 -0.50
CA ARG A 42 -3.29 -17.28 -0.06
C ARG A 42 -2.02 -17.94 -0.62
N SER A 43 -0.87 -17.31 -0.42
CA SER A 43 0.45 -17.80 -0.83
C SER A 43 1.56 -17.17 0.02
N ASN A 44 2.81 -17.54 -0.24
CA ASN A 44 3.95 -16.83 0.35
C ASN A 44 4.00 -15.38 -0.20
N ILE A 45 3.96 -14.41 0.71
CA ILE A 45 3.88 -12.98 0.37
C ILE A 45 5.23 -12.27 0.35
N ASN A 46 6.35 -12.96 0.59
CA ASN A 46 7.65 -12.31 0.72
C ASN A 46 8.05 -11.57 -0.57
N VAL A 47 7.95 -12.24 -1.73
CA VAL A 47 8.27 -11.63 -3.03
C VAL A 47 7.29 -10.51 -3.37
N THR A 48 6.01 -10.70 -3.05
CA THR A 48 4.99 -9.66 -3.28
C THR A 48 5.28 -8.40 -2.47
N VAL A 49 5.69 -8.53 -1.20
CA VAL A 49 6.06 -7.40 -0.35
C VAL A 49 7.32 -6.71 -0.86
N MET A 50 8.33 -7.47 -1.32
CA MET A 50 9.51 -6.89 -1.97
C MET A 50 9.13 -6.07 -3.21
N MET A 51 8.26 -6.60 -4.08
CA MET A 51 7.77 -5.88 -5.26
C MET A 51 6.98 -4.61 -4.92
N ILE A 52 6.18 -4.63 -3.83
CA ILE A 52 5.51 -3.43 -3.33
C ILE A 52 6.56 -2.36 -2.96
N GLY A 53 7.59 -2.74 -2.21
CA GLY A 53 8.69 -1.84 -1.84
C GLY A 53 9.39 -1.23 -3.06
N GLU A 54 9.80 -2.07 -4.02
CA GLU A 54 10.45 -1.64 -5.26
C GLU A 54 9.59 -0.65 -6.06
N ARG A 55 8.30 -0.96 -6.25
CA ARG A 55 7.40 -0.08 -7.00
C ARG A 55 7.23 1.28 -6.31
N ILE A 56 7.14 1.31 -4.98
CA ILE A 56 6.98 2.57 -4.24
C ILE A 56 8.27 3.38 -4.19
N ALA A 57 9.43 2.73 -4.10
CA ALA A 57 10.70 3.41 -4.24
C ALA A 57 10.78 4.13 -5.60
N ASP A 58 10.39 3.45 -6.68
CA ASP A 58 10.32 4.02 -8.03
C ASP A 58 9.34 5.20 -8.12
N MET A 59 8.13 5.08 -7.54
CA MET A 59 7.17 6.18 -7.45
C MET A 59 7.75 7.41 -6.72
N ILE A 60 8.43 7.19 -5.58
CA ILE A 60 9.02 8.27 -4.77
C ILE A 60 10.12 8.98 -5.54
N ILE A 61 10.99 8.24 -6.25
CA ILE A 61 12.07 8.81 -7.07
C ILE A 61 11.49 9.69 -8.17
N HIS A 62 10.40 9.25 -8.82
CA HIS A 62 9.76 9.99 -9.92
C HIS A 62 8.76 11.07 -9.46
N GLY A 63 8.52 11.21 -8.15
CA GLY A 63 7.66 12.25 -7.59
C GLY A 63 6.16 11.99 -7.71
N GLU A 64 5.73 10.72 -7.82
CA GLU A 64 4.31 10.30 -7.86
C GLU A 64 3.61 10.44 -6.49
#